data_AF-A0A7X7H8G9-F1
#
_entry.id   AF-A0A7X7H8G9-F1
#
_cell.length_a   1.000
_cell.length_b   1.000
_cell.length_c   1.000
_cell.angle_alpha   90.00
_cell.angle_beta   90.00
_cell.angle_gamma   90.00
#
_symmetry.space_group_name_H-M   'P 1'
#
loop_
_entity.id
_entity.type
_entity.pdbx_description
1 polymer ?
#
loop_
_entity_poly.entity_id
_entity_poly.type
_entity_poly.pdbx_seq_one_letter_code
_entity_poly.pdbx_strand_id
1 'polypeptide(L)'
;VTLHVGAGTFKPVKSEHIADHEMHNEFFSVSKETLKMLLNHKGKIVVVGTTSMRTLESLYYIGKKLIENPKISASDLSVNQWEPYEESSLNPSASLNPHDSLQAIIDYLEDSEQDALISSTRLMIAPGYTFHYPDGLITNFHQPQSTLLLLVSAFAGIKWKSIYEYALNNNYRFLSYGDSSIIWKNTK
;
A
#
# COMPACT_ATOMS: atom_id res chain seq x y z
N VAL A 1 5.98 -3.93 10.79
CA VAL A 1 5.19 -4.82 9.90
C VAL A 1 6.01 -6.06 9.59
N THR A 2 5.37 -7.21 9.54
CA THR A 2 6.01 -8.48 9.16
C THR A 2 5.35 -9.00 7.90
N LEU A 3 6.14 -9.34 6.88
CA LEU A 3 5.64 -9.94 5.65
C LEU A 3 5.88 -11.46 5.70
N HIS A 4 4.82 -12.23 5.49
CA HIS A 4 4.91 -13.67 5.29
C HIS A 4 5.03 -13.94 3.78
N VAL A 5 6.24 -14.29 3.35
CA VAL A 5 6.49 -14.63 1.95
C VAL A 5 6.23 -16.11 1.69
N GLY A 6 5.36 -16.39 0.71
CA GLY A 6 5.21 -17.71 0.08
C GLY A 6 5.77 -17.71 -1.34
N ALA A 7 5.88 -18.88 -1.98
CA ALA A 7 6.55 -19.10 -3.27
C ALA A 7 5.99 -18.30 -4.48
N GLY A 8 4.85 -17.60 -4.34
CA GLY A 8 4.23 -16.81 -5.41
C GLY A 8 4.85 -15.43 -5.69
N THR A 9 5.78 -14.96 -4.86
CA THR A 9 6.33 -13.58 -4.87
C THR A 9 7.25 -13.22 -6.05
N PHE A 10 7.58 -14.16 -6.94
CA PHE A 10 8.55 -13.96 -8.03
C PHE A 10 8.01 -14.19 -9.46
N LYS A 11 6.69 -14.15 -9.68
CA LYS A 11 6.14 -14.33 -11.03
C LYS A 11 6.16 -13.01 -11.84
N PRO A 12 6.81 -12.96 -13.01
CA PRO A 12 6.86 -11.77 -13.87
C PRO A 12 5.48 -11.42 -14.46
N VAL A 13 5.25 -10.12 -14.66
CA VAL A 13 4.06 -9.56 -15.35
C VAL A 13 4.11 -10.00 -16.83
N LYS A 14 3.03 -10.61 -17.34
CA LYS A 14 2.91 -11.10 -18.73
C LYS A 14 1.64 -10.60 -19.45
N SER A 15 1.20 -9.35 -19.22
CA SER A 15 0.06 -8.80 -19.95
C SER A 15 0.36 -7.42 -20.55
N GLU A 16 -0.18 -7.16 -21.75
CA GLU A 16 -0.05 -5.87 -22.45
C GLU A 16 -0.93 -4.78 -21.82
N HIS A 17 -1.99 -5.16 -21.10
CA HIS A 17 -2.87 -4.24 -20.36
C HIS A 17 -2.82 -4.50 -18.85
N ILE A 18 -2.80 -3.42 -18.05
CA ILE A 18 -2.75 -3.47 -16.58
C ILE A 18 -4.00 -4.16 -16.01
N ALA A 19 -5.15 -4.01 -16.67
CA ALA A 19 -6.42 -4.65 -16.29
C ALA A 19 -6.33 -6.18 -16.30
N ASP A 20 -5.46 -6.76 -17.14
CA ASP A 20 -5.29 -8.21 -17.30
C ASP A 20 -4.22 -8.80 -16.36
N HIS A 21 -3.55 -7.97 -15.55
CA HIS A 21 -2.53 -8.43 -14.62
C HIS A 21 -3.14 -8.84 -13.27
N GLU A 22 -2.93 -10.08 -12.84
CA GLU A 22 -3.27 -10.54 -11.50
C GLU A 22 -2.15 -10.20 -10.50
N MET A 23 -2.46 -9.39 -9.49
CA MET A 23 -1.55 -9.04 -8.41
C MET A 23 -1.33 -10.23 -7.47
N HIS A 24 -0.06 -10.47 -7.13
CA HIS A 24 0.29 -11.47 -6.14
C HIS A 24 -0.30 -11.12 -4.78
N ASN A 25 -0.86 -12.14 -4.13
CA ASN A 25 -1.36 -12.01 -2.77
C ASN A 25 -0.17 -11.96 -1.80
N GLU A 26 -0.08 -10.88 -1.03
CA GLU A 26 0.93 -10.68 0.00
C GLU A 26 0.30 -10.89 1.37
N PHE A 27 0.78 -11.86 2.15
CA PHE A 27 0.34 -12.07 3.53
C PHE A 27 1.18 -11.22 4.47
N PHE A 28 0.55 -10.50 5.38
CA PHE A 28 1.25 -9.63 6.32
C PHE A 28 0.66 -9.73 7.73
N SER A 29 1.47 -9.30 8.70
CA SER A 29 1.05 -9.11 10.07
C SER A 29 1.48 -7.73 10.59
N VAL A 30 0.59 -7.08 11.32
CA VAL A 30 0.84 -5.80 11.99
C VAL A 30 0.42 -5.92 13.45
N SER A 31 1.35 -5.69 14.38
CA SER A 31 1.03 -5.77 15.82
C SER A 31 0.09 -4.64 16.23
N LYS A 32 -0.76 -4.91 17.23
CA LYS A 32 -1.62 -3.93 17.90
C LYS A 32 -0.80 -2.75 18.43
N GLU A 33 0.41 -3.00 18.94
CA GLU A 33 1.35 -1.97 19.35
C GLU A 33 1.77 -1.06 18.17
N THR A 34 2.13 -1.64 17.01
CA THR A 34 2.47 -0.86 15.81
C THR A 34 1.30 -0.01 15.34
N LEU A 35 0.06 -0.56 15.38
CA LEU A 35 -1.16 0.18 15.04
C LEU A 35 -1.38 1.36 15.98
N LYS A 36 -1.24 1.15 17.30
CA LYS A 36 -1.33 2.23 18.30
C LYS A 36 -0.24 3.29 18.11
N MET A 37 0.99 2.89 17.78
CA MET A 37 2.06 3.83 17.45
C MET A 37 1.71 4.67 16.22
N LEU A 38 1.20 4.02 15.16
CA LEU A 38 0.80 4.69 13.93
C LEU A 38 -0.35 5.67 14.15
N LEU A 39 -1.38 5.27 14.91
CA LEU A 39 -2.53 6.10 15.26
C LEU A 39 -2.12 7.37 16.02
N ASN A 40 -1.20 7.25 16.97
CA ASN A 40 -0.76 8.35 17.83
C ASN A 40 0.37 9.20 17.20
N HIS A 41 0.87 8.83 16.03
CA HIS A 41 1.96 9.54 15.37
C HIS A 41 1.50 10.89 14.81
N LYS A 42 2.26 11.95 15.12
CA LYS A 42 1.95 13.33 14.67
C LYS A 42 2.94 13.87 13.63
N GLY A 43 3.97 13.09 13.30
CA GLY A 43 5.00 13.48 12.35
C GLY A 43 4.71 12.99 10.93
N LYS A 44 5.71 13.12 10.07
CA LYS A 44 5.63 12.53 8.72
C LYS A 44 5.77 11.01 8.78
N ILE A 45 5.00 10.29 7.97
CA ILE A 45 5.10 8.84 7.80
C ILE A 45 5.92 8.56 6.54
N VAL A 46 7.12 8.01 6.71
CA VAL A 46 7.98 7.59 5.60
C VAL A 46 7.99 6.08 5.51
N VAL A 47 7.51 5.55 4.38
CA VAL A 47 7.41 4.12 4.13
C VAL A 47 8.69 3.63 3.45
N VAL A 48 9.23 2.52 3.93
CA VAL A 48 10.41 1.88 3.33
C VAL A 48 9.97 0.61 2.59
N GLY A 49 10.06 0.65 1.27
CA GLY A 49 9.68 -0.44 0.37
C GLY A 49 8.23 -0.37 -0.12
N THR A 50 8.02 -0.81 -1.36
CA THR A 50 6.71 -0.86 -2.02
C THR A 50 5.74 -1.86 -1.38
N THR A 51 6.25 -2.97 -0.85
CA THR A 51 5.40 -3.93 -0.13
C THR A 51 4.88 -3.33 1.19
N SER A 52 5.74 -2.64 1.94
CA SER A 52 5.32 -1.88 3.13
C SER A 52 4.28 -0.82 2.78
N MET A 53 4.39 -0.19 1.59
CA MET A 53 3.42 0.78 1.09
C MET A 53 2.04 0.13 0.88
N ARG A 54 2.01 -1.03 0.22
CA ARG A 54 0.75 -1.78 0.02
C ARG A 54 0.16 -2.22 1.34
N THR A 55 0.96 -2.72 2.29
CA THR A 55 0.49 -3.09 3.64
C THR A 55 -0.12 -1.90 4.37
N LEU A 56 0.58 -0.76 4.42
CA LEU A 56 0.11 0.43 5.12
C LEU A 56 -1.21 0.94 4.55
N GLU A 57 -1.32 1.05 3.23
CA GLU A 57 -2.54 1.48 2.56
C GLU A 57 -3.69 0.46 2.70
N SER A 58 -3.38 -0.83 2.76
CA SER A 58 -4.38 -1.87 2.99
C SER A 58 -5.04 -1.74 4.35
N LEU A 59 -4.35 -1.18 5.36
CA LEU A 59 -4.96 -0.91 6.68
C LEU A 59 -6.17 0.02 6.55
N TYR A 60 -6.13 1.01 5.64
CA TYR A 60 -7.24 1.94 5.45
C TYR A 60 -8.54 1.20 5.06
N TYR A 61 -8.44 0.31 4.08
CA TYR A 61 -9.59 -0.46 3.59
C TYR A 61 -10.05 -1.53 4.57
N ILE A 62 -9.12 -2.16 5.30
CA ILE A 62 -9.46 -3.12 6.35
C ILE A 62 -10.26 -2.45 7.47
N GLY A 63 -9.80 -1.31 7.97
CA GLY A 63 -10.55 -0.58 9.00
C GLY A 63 -11.91 -0.08 8.50
N LYS A 64 -11.98 0.32 7.22
CA LYS A 64 -13.26 0.66 6.59
C LYS A 64 -14.23 -0.53 6.57
N LYS A 65 -13.79 -1.73 6.17
CA LYS A 65 -14.60 -2.96 6.20
C LYS A 65 -15.10 -3.29 7.60
N LEU A 66 -14.26 -3.09 8.62
CA LEU A 66 -14.64 -3.30 10.02
C LEU A 66 -15.73 -2.30 10.47
N ILE A 67 -15.66 -1.05 10.03
CA ILE A 67 -16.68 -0.05 10.33
C ILE A 67 -18.01 -0.38 9.63
N GLU A 68 -17.95 -0.79 8.36
CA GLU A 68 -19.14 -1.15 7.58
C GLU A 68 -19.78 -2.46 8.04
N ASN A 69 -18.96 -3.42 8.48
CA ASN A 69 -19.40 -4.71 8.99
C ASN A 69 -18.57 -5.15 10.22
N PRO A 70 -18.95 -4.74 11.44
CA PRO A 70 -18.23 -5.10 12.67
C PRO A 70 -18.16 -6.60 12.97
N LYS A 71 -18.98 -7.43 12.31
CA LYS A 71 -19.02 -8.89 12.47
C LYS A 71 -18.34 -9.64 11.32
N ILE A 72 -17.59 -8.94 10.47
CA ILE A 72 -16.85 -9.54 9.37
C ILE A 72 -15.90 -10.64 9.87
N SER A 73 -15.83 -11.75 9.12
CA SER A 73 -14.95 -12.85 9.48
C SER A 73 -13.49 -12.49 9.21
N ALA A 74 -12.56 -13.06 9.99
CA ALA A 74 -11.13 -12.84 9.77
C ALA A 74 -10.66 -13.25 8.36
N SER A 75 -11.29 -14.27 7.75
CA SER A 75 -10.98 -14.68 6.37
C SER A 75 -11.40 -13.66 5.31
N ASP A 76 -12.37 -12.79 5.63
CA ASP A 76 -12.87 -11.76 4.72
C ASP A 76 -12.16 -10.41 4.92
N LEU A 77 -11.31 -10.29 5.96
CA LEU A 77 -10.42 -9.14 6.19
C LEU A 77 -9.18 -9.19 5.29
N SER A 78 -9.40 -9.17 3.97
CA SER A 78 -8.34 -9.03 2.96
C SER A 78 -8.65 -7.86 2.02
N VAL A 79 -7.66 -7.35 1.30
CA VAL A 79 -7.86 -6.26 0.32
C VAL A 79 -7.68 -6.77 -1.09
N ASN A 80 -8.72 -6.62 -1.91
CA ASN A 80 -8.71 -7.03 -3.30
C ASN A 80 -7.99 -6.03 -4.20
N GLN A 81 -7.66 -6.46 -5.41
CA GLN A 81 -6.81 -5.70 -6.33
C GLN A 81 -7.38 -4.33 -6.73
N TRP A 82 -8.66 -4.30 -7.08
CA TRP A 82 -9.33 -3.13 -7.65
C TRP A 82 -10.28 -2.42 -6.67
N GLU A 83 -10.37 -2.93 -5.45
CA GLU A 83 -11.25 -2.44 -4.38
C GLU A 83 -11.17 -0.90 -4.17
N PRO A 84 -9.98 -0.26 -4.16
CA PRO A 84 -9.88 1.21 -4.08
C PRO A 84 -10.65 1.98 -5.17
N TYR A 85 -10.70 1.41 -6.37
CA TYR A 85 -11.18 2.08 -7.57
C TYR A 85 -12.67 1.87 -7.75
N GLU A 86 -13.16 0.67 -7.44
CA GLU A 86 -14.59 0.34 -7.45
C GLU A 86 -15.35 1.22 -6.43
N GLU A 87 -14.81 1.37 -5.22
CA GLU A 87 -15.44 2.17 -4.17
C GLU A 87 -15.44 3.68 -4.48
N SER A 88 -14.35 4.19 -5.05
CA SER A 88 -14.25 5.61 -5.44
C SER A 88 -15.31 6.02 -6.48
N SER A 89 -15.75 5.06 -7.30
CA SER A 89 -16.77 5.28 -8.33
C SER A 89 -18.20 5.30 -7.77
N LEU A 90 -18.43 4.64 -6.64
CA LEU A 90 -19.76 4.47 -6.05
C LEU A 90 -20.11 5.55 -5.02
N ASN A 91 -19.16 6.02 -4.21
CA ASN A 91 -19.39 7.07 -3.20
C ASN A 91 -18.17 8.00 -3.04
N PRO A 92 -17.98 9.00 -3.95
CA PRO A 92 -16.82 9.90 -3.94
C PRO A 92 -16.69 10.77 -2.68
N SER A 93 -17.80 10.99 -1.96
CA SER A 93 -17.88 11.87 -0.78
C SER A 93 -17.74 11.15 0.57
N ALA A 94 -17.71 9.80 0.58
CA ALA A 94 -17.64 8.99 1.80
C ALA A 94 -16.20 8.59 2.14
N SER A 95 -15.25 9.54 2.10
CA SER A 95 -13.89 9.26 2.56
C SER A 95 -13.89 9.16 4.08
N LEU A 96 -13.53 7.98 4.59
CA LEU A 96 -13.32 7.76 6.02
C LEU A 96 -12.07 8.53 6.47
N ASN A 97 -12.07 9.04 7.70
CA ASN A 97 -10.84 9.58 8.28
C ASN A 97 -9.84 8.41 8.48
N PRO A 98 -8.60 8.49 7.96
CA PRO A 98 -7.61 7.42 8.13
C PRO A 98 -7.36 7.03 9.60
N HIS A 99 -7.57 7.97 10.54
CA HIS A 99 -7.52 7.72 11.97
C HIS A 99 -8.61 6.74 12.44
N ASP A 100 -9.86 6.93 11.99
CA ASP A 100 -10.99 6.08 12.36
C ASP A 100 -10.81 4.65 11.85
N SER A 101 -10.21 4.52 10.65
CA SER A 101 -9.83 3.22 10.11
C SER A 101 -8.84 2.46 11.01
N LEU A 102 -7.77 3.13 11.46
CA LEU A 102 -6.81 2.52 12.36
C LEU A 102 -7.43 2.18 13.72
N GLN A 103 -8.30 3.04 14.24
CA GLN A 103 -9.00 2.80 15.49
C GLN A 103 -9.91 1.57 15.40
N ALA A 104 -10.66 1.41 14.31
CA ALA A 104 -11.52 0.25 14.11
C ALA A 104 -10.75 -1.09 14.09
N ILE A 105 -9.53 -1.09 13.53
CA ILE A 105 -8.65 -2.26 13.60
C ILE A 105 -8.20 -2.53 15.03
N ILE A 106 -7.83 -1.49 15.79
CA ILE A 106 -7.41 -1.63 17.19
C ILE A 106 -8.56 -2.20 18.02
N ASP A 107 -9.77 -1.65 17.88
CA ASP A 107 -10.97 -2.09 18.60
C ASP A 107 -11.28 -3.56 18.28
N TYR A 108 -11.23 -3.94 16.99
CA TYR A 108 -11.39 -5.33 16.56
C TYR A 108 -10.38 -6.29 17.22
N LEU A 109 -9.11 -5.89 17.31
CA LEU A 109 -8.07 -6.71 17.95
C LEU A 109 -8.26 -6.79 19.47
N GLU A 110 -8.78 -5.74 20.11
CA GLU A 110 -9.09 -5.74 21.54
C GLU A 110 -10.31 -6.63 21.84
N ASP A 111 -11.37 -6.51 21.06
CA ASP A 111 -12.60 -7.32 21.20
C ASP A 111 -12.34 -8.82 20.94
N SER A 112 -11.40 -9.14 20.06
CA SER A 112 -11.02 -10.52 19.72
C SER A 112 -9.85 -11.06 20.53
N GLU A 113 -9.34 -10.30 21.50
CA GLU A 113 -8.15 -10.63 22.31
C GLU A 113 -6.91 -11.02 21.47
N GLN A 114 -6.73 -10.37 20.32
CA GLN A 114 -5.58 -10.57 19.43
C GLN A 114 -4.51 -9.50 19.61
N ASP A 115 -3.24 -9.89 19.44
CA ASP A 115 -2.10 -8.98 19.54
C ASP A 115 -1.57 -8.49 18.20
N ALA A 116 -2.07 -9.04 17.09
CA ALA A 116 -1.71 -8.61 15.76
C ALA A 116 -2.84 -8.88 14.76
N LEU A 117 -3.01 -7.96 13.81
CA LEU A 117 -3.78 -8.19 12.60
C LEU A 117 -2.98 -9.12 11.69
N ILE A 118 -3.59 -10.23 11.25
CA ILE A 118 -3.07 -11.11 10.20
C ILE A 118 -4.01 -10.98 9.00
N SER A 119 -3.48 -10.59 7.85
CA SER A 119 -4.28 -10.32 6.66
C SER A 119 -3.48 -10.55 5.37
N SER A 120 -4.15 -10.43 4.23
CA SER A 120 -3.50 -10.45 2.93
C SER A 120 -3.98 -9.34 2.01
N THR A 121 -3.12 -8.90 1.10
CA THR A 121 -3.41 -7.84 0.14
C THR A 121 -3.01 -8.18 -1.28
N ARG A 122 -3.92 -7.91 -2.21
CA ARG A 122 -3.69 -7.83 -3.65
C ARG A 122 -3.75 -6.40 -4.18
N LEU A 123 -3.81 -5.41 -3.28
CA LEU A 123 -3.97 -3.99 -3.58
C LEU A 123 -3.07 -3.54 -4.75
N MET A 124 -3.69 -3.11 -5.85
CA MET A 124 -3.01 -2.43 -6.94
C MET A 124 -2.92 -0.94 -6.63
N ILE A 125 -1.72 -0.37 -6.73
CA ILE A 125 -1.51 1.07 -6.66
C ILE A 125 -1.01 1.54 -8.02
N ALA A 126 -1.86 2.26 -8.73
CA ALA A 126 -1.61 2.83 -10.05
C ALA A 126 -2.01 4.32 -10.09
N PRO A 127 -1.54 5.11 -11.07
CA PRO A 127 -1.90 6.52 -11.19
C PRO A 127 -3.39 6.80 -11.02
N GLY A 128 -3.72 7.81 -10.22
CA GLY A 128 -5.10 8.11 -9.80
C GLY A 128 -5.47 7.55 -8.42
N TYR A 129 -4.60 6.75 -7.80
CA TYR A 129 -4.79 6.24 -6.44
C TYR A 129 -4.69 7.35 -5.37
N THR A 130 -5.61 7.33 -4.39
CA THR A 130 -5.60 8.24 -3.24
C THR A 130 -4.85 7.60 -2.08
N PHE A 131 -3.73 8.22 -1.67
CA PHE A 131 -2.94 7.75 -0.52
C PHE A 131 -3.45 8.32 0.80
N HIS A 132 -3.60 7.46 1.82
CA HIS A 132 -4.25 7.80 3.09
C HIS A 132 -3.25 8.12 4.21
N TYR A 133 -2.12 7.42 4.27
CA TYR A 133 -1.15 7.53 5.37
C TYR A 133 0.22 8.13 5.02
N PRO A 134 0.88 7.77 3.90
CA PRO A 134 2.29 8.12 3.70
C PRO A 134 2.50 9.59 3.33
N ASP A 135 3.59 10.14 3.84
CA ASP A 135 4.17 11.41 3.40
C ASP A 135 5.41 11.19 2.52
N GLY A 136 6.08 10.05 2.67
CA GLY A 136 7.27 9.71 1.89
C GLY A 136 7.41 8.22 1.60
N LEU A 137 8.17 7.91 0.56
CA LEU A 137 8.50 6.56 0.13
C LEU A 137 10.01 6.47 -0.12
N ILE A 138 10.65 5.49 0.50
CA ILE A 138 12.01 5.05 0.18
C ILE A 138 11.91 3.75 -0.61
N THR A 139 12.45 3.71 -1.83
CA THR A 139 12.40 2.53 -2.69
C THR A 139 13.53 2.54 -3.73
N ASN A 140 13.86 1.37 -4.26
CA ASN A 140 14.76 1.23 -5.41
C ASN A 140 14.14 1.78 -6.70
N PHE A 141 14.96 1.91 -7.74
CA PHE A 141 14.51 2.17 -9.11
C PHE A 141 14.04 0.89 -9.79
N HIS A 142 12.83 0.90 -10.36
CA HIS A 142 12.15 -0.27 -10.89
C HIS A 142 12.20 -0.36 -12.42
N GLN A 143 11.95 -1.53 -12.98
CA GLN A 143 11.92 -1.70 -14.44
C GLN A 143 10.72 -0.97 -15.06
N PRO A 144 10.87 -0.46 -16.30
CA PRO A 144 9.74 -0.09 -17.14
C PRO A 144 8.71 -1.22 -17.22
N GLN A 145 7.43 -0.86 -17.35
CA GLN A 145 6.31 -1.82 -17.46
C GLN A 145 6.15 -2.76 -16.24
N SER A 146 6.62 -2.36 -15.06
CA SER A 146 6.38 -3.09 -13.81
C SER A 146 5.26 -2.46 -12.97
N THR A 147 4.55 -3.28 -12.19
CA THR A 147 3.56 -2.80 -11.20
C THR A 147 4.20 -1.94 -10.12
N LEU A 148 5.48 -2.18 -9.79
CA LEU A 148 6.24 -1.34 -8.87
C LEU A 148 6.48 0.07 -9.43
N LEU A 149 6.72 0.20 -10.73
CA LEU A 149 6.81 1.50 -11.38
C LEU A 149 5.45 2.20 -11.39
N LEU A 150 4.33 1.47 -11.56
CA LEU A 150 2.99 2.05 -11.43
C LEU A 150 2.77 2.66 -10.04
N LEU A 151 3.14 1.95 -8.97
CA LEU A 151 3.05 2.46 -7.60
C LEU A 151 3.89 3.72 -7.42
N VAL A 152 5.16 3.69 -7.88
CA VAL A 152 6.04 4.87 -7.81
C VAL A 152 5.48 6.03 -8.62
N SER A 153 4.89 5.77 -9.79
CA SER A 153 4.27 6.79 -10.62
C SER A 153 3.02 7.41 -9.98
N ALA A 154 2.22 6.61 -9.28
CA ALA A 154 1.08 7.08 -8.52
C ALA A 154 1.52 8.00 -7.38
N PHE A 155 2.58 7.61 -6.65
CA PHE A 155 3.06 8.35 -5.48
C PHE A 155 3.84 9.62 -5.85
N ALA A 156 4.72 9.56 -6.85
CA ALA A 156 5.50 10.71 -7.32
C ALA A 156 4.69 11.67 -8.22
N GLY A 157 3.54 11.23 -8.71
CA GLY A 157 2.70 12.00 -9.64
C GLY A 157 3.45 12.38 -10.92
N ILE A 158 3.15 13.55 -11.49
CA ILE A 158 3.72 14.01 -12.78
C ILE A 158 5.26 14.01 -12.85
N LYS A 159 5.95 14.04 -11.69
CA LYS A 159 7.41 14.10 -11.62
C LYS A 159 8.09 12.74 -11.79
N TRP A 160 7.34 11.63 -11.78
CA TRP A 160 7.93 10.28 -11.83
C TRP A 160 8.86 10.09 -13.05
N LYS A 161 8.46 10.60 -14.23
CA LYS A 161 9.28 10.51 -15.45
C LYS A 161 10.60 11.26 -15.29
N SER A 162 10.56 12.51 -14.82
CA SER A 162 11.77 13.31 -14.61
C SER A 162 12.74 12.69 -13.60
N ILE A 163 12.23 12.00 -12.58
CA ILE A 163 13.06 11.28 -11.60
C ILE A 163 13.82 10.13 -12.28
N TYR A 164 13.12 9.35 -13.11
CA TYR A 164 13.71 8.21 -13.81
C TYR A 164 14.64 8.63 -14.95
N GLU A 165 14.29 9.66 -15.71
CA GLU A 165 15.15 10.26 -16.73
C GLU A 165 16.46 10.78 -16.12
N TYR A 166 16.38 11.46 -14.97
CA TYR A 166 17.58 11.90 -14.25
C TYR A 166 18.46 10.71 -13.84
N ALA A 167 17.88 9.65 -13.25
CA ALA A 167 18.60 8.47 -12.83
C ALA A 167 19.31 7.77 -14.01
N LEU A 168 18.62 7.62 -15.14
CA LEU A 168 19.18 7.04 -16.37
C LEU A 168 20.32 7.89 -16.92
N ASN A 169 20.18 9.22 -16.94
CA ASN A 169 21.19 10.13 -17.45
C ASN A 169 22.42 10.28 -16.53
N ASN A 170 22.34 9.84 -15.28
CA ASN A 170 23.40 9.96 -14.28
C ASN A 170 23.96 8.59 -13.82
N ASN A 171 23.79 7.53 -14.62
CA ASN A 171 24.33 6.20 -14.37
C ASN A 171 23.93 5.58 -13.02
N TYR A 172 22.72 5.87 -12.53
CA TYR A 172 22.18 5.20 -11.36
C TYR A 172 22.01 3.70 -11.67
N ARG A 173 22.24 2.86 -10.67
CA ARG A 173 22.03 1.42 -10.73
C ARG A 173 20.56 1.12 -10.41
N PHE A 174 19.91 0.30 -11.22
CA PHE A 174 18.49 -0.05 -11.05
C PHE A 174 18.36 -1.42 -10.36
N LEU A 175 17.13 -1.80 -10.02
CA LEU A 175 16.74 -3.11 -9.48
C LEU A 175 17.14 -3.35 -8.02
N SER A 176 17.04 -4.60 -7.57
CA SER A 176 17.13 -5.04 -6.17
C SER A 176 18.45 -4.65 -5.48
N TYR A 177 19.56 -4.61 -6.23
CA TYR A 177 20.89 -4.27 -5.71
C TYR A 177 21.40 -2.92 -6.22
N GLY A 178 20.51 -2.13 -6.83
CA GLY A 178 20.80 -0.82 -7.36
C GLY A 178 20.80 0.26 -6.28
N ASP A 179 20.67 1.50 -6.74
CA ASP A 179 20.54 2.67 -5.89
C ASP A 179 19.08 2.84 -5.42
N SER A 180 18.91 3.59 -4.33
CA SER A 180 17.60 3.91 -3.76
C SER A 180 17.20 5.35 -4.05
N SER A 181 15.91 5.62 -3.93
CA SER A 181 15.28 6.92 -4.05
C SER A 181 14.48 7.23 -2.79
N ILE A 182 14.44 8.51 -2.41
CA ILE A 182 13.46 9.04 -1.46
C ILE A 182 12.53 9.98 -2.23
N ILE A 183 11.23 9.69 -2.13
CA ILE A 183 10.17 10.42 -2.81
C ILE A 183 9.27 10.98 -1.72
N TRP A 184 9.00 12.28 -1.75
CA TRP A 184 8.02 12.91 -0.87
C TRP A 184 6.70 13.06 -1.63
N LYS A 185 5.59 12.71 -0.98
CA LYS A 185 4.24 12.96 -1.49
C LYS A 185 4.12 14.45 -1.72
N ASN A 186 3.92 14.84 -2.98
CA ASN A 186 3.87 16.25 -3.34
C ASN A 186 2.48 16.77 -2.95
N THR A 187 2.34 17.33 -1.74
CA THR A 187 1.18 18.12 -1.34
C THR A 187 1.25 19.44 -2.10
N LYS A 188 0.74 19.46 -3.33
CA LYS A 188 0.36 20.70 -4.00
C LYS A 188 -1.04 21.07 -3.58
#